data_AF-A0A2N1PPW7-F1
#
_entry.id   AF-A0A2N1PPW7-F1
#
_cell.length_a   1.000
_cell.length_b   1.000
_cell.length_c   1.000
_cell.angle_alpha   90.00
_cell.angle_beta   90.00
_cell.angle_gamma   90.00
#
_symmetry.space_group_name_H-M   'P 1'
#
loop_
_entity.id
_entity.type
_entity.pdbx_description
1 polymer ?
#
loop_
_entity_poly.entity_id
_entity_poly.type
_entity_poly.pdbx_seq_one_letter_code
_entity_poly.pdbx_strand_id
1 'polypeptide(L)'
;MNIAQLDQVASLANRYKAIVLGVSIGNENTAHWHPNKMSPETLVEHAVYLKSKTDLPITFCEGAYEWRNQGAELAKVVDFISIHVYPLWQRVPYSQSVELTINQYHETKTAFPDKPVIFTEFGWTTSATENMDITETNEDLQKAYLDQMIAWSKKNEVTMFIFEAFDEPWKGGTNPLEAEKHWGIYDVDRNAKPWIGQQ
;
A
#
# COMPACT_ATOMS: atom_id res chain seq x y z
N MET A 1 -13.19 19.53 2.07
CA MET A 1 -13.65 18.14 2.31
C MET A 1 -14.35 17.57 1.09
N ASN A 2 -14.08 16.30 0.75
CA ASN A 2 -14.63 15.60 -0.42
C ASN A 2 -15.93 14.85 -0.10
N ILE A 3 -16.94 15.57 0.40
CA ILE A 3 -18.13 14.96 1.02
C ILE A 3 -18.88 14.00 0.10
N ALA A 4 -19.05 14.34 -1.18
CA ALA A 4 -19.79 13.49 -2.11
C ALA A 4 -19.16 12.10 -2.26
N GLN A 5 -17.82 12.01 -2.30
CA GLN A 5 -17.12 10.72 -2.37
C GLN A 5 -17.18 9.97 -1.05
N LEU A 6 -17.13 10.67 0.09
CA LEU A 6 -17.27 10.07 1.42
C LEU A 6 -18.68 9.48 1.63
N ASP A 7 -19.73 10.18 1.21
CA ASP A 7 -21.10 9.66 1.25
C ASP A 7 -21.26 8.45 0.31
N GLN A 8 -20.67 8.50 -0.89
CA GLN A 8 -20.73 7.39 -1.85
C GLN A 8 -20.03 6.14 -1.32
N VAL A 9 -18.80 6.26 -0.79
CA VAL A 9 -18.07 5.10 -0.24
C VAL A 9 -18.77 4.55 0.99
N ALA A 10 -19.32 5.40 1.87
CA ALA A 10 -20.10 4.94 3.02
C ALA A 10 -21.38 4.19 2.58
N SER A 11 -22.08 4.68 1.55
CA SER A 11 -23.27 4.02 1.01
C SER A 11 -22.94 2.61 0.49
N LEU A 12 -21.87 2.47 -0.30
CA LEU A 12 -21.43 1.19 -0.84
C LEU A 12 -20.94 0.24 0.27
N ALA A 13 -20.13 0.75 1.20
CA ALA A 13 -19.60 -0.02 2.31
C ALA A 13 -20.73 -0.56 3.21
N ASN A 14 -21.74 0.25 3.50
CA ASN A 14 -22.92 -0.18 4.26
C ASN A 14 -23.80 -1.16 3.50
N ARG A 15 -23.93 -1.01 2.18
CA ARG A 15 -24.72 -1.93 1.35
C ARG A 15 -24.08 -3.32 1.26
N TYR A 16 -22.75 -3.37 1.24
CA TYR A 16 -21.98 -4.60 1.04
C TYR A 16 -21.13 -4.97 2.25
N LYS A 17 -21.65 -4.78 3.48
CA LYS A 17 -20.93 -5.07 4.75
C LYS A 17 -20.41 -6.51 4.86
N ALA A 18 -21.02 -7.46 4.15
CA ALA A 18 -20.54 -8.85 4.11
C ALA A 18 -19.27 -9.07 3.26
N ILE A 19 -18.89 -8.08 2.45
CA ILE A 19 -17.75 -8.13 1.52
C ILE A 19 -16.68 -7.11 1.93
N VAL A 20 -17.10 -5.90 2.32
CA VAL A 20 -16.19 -4.78 2.62
C VAL A 20 -15.58 -4.95 4.02
N LEU A 21 -14.26 -5.03 4.08
CA LEU A 21 -13.50 -5.24 5.33
C LEU A 21 -13.20 -3.94 6.09
N GLY A 22 -13.11 -2.82 5.37
CA GLY A 22 -12.79 -1.50 5.91
C GLY A 22 -12.83 -0.44 4.81
N VAL A 23 -12.70 0.82 5.21
CA VAL A 23 -12.76 1.96 4.29
C VAL A 23 -11.54 2.86 4.49
N SER A 24 -10.83 3.14 3.40
CA SER A 24 -9.76 4.14 3.41
C SER A 24 -10.29 5.53 3.08
N ILE A 25 -9.86 6.55 3.84
CA ILE A 25 -10.23 7.96 3.63
C ILE A 25 -9.37 8.66 2.54
N GLY A 26 -8.39 7.96 1.99
CA GLY A 26 -7.47 8.51 0.99
C GLY A 26 -6.31 7.56 0.67
N ASN A 27 -5.55 7.91 -0.35
CA ASN A 27 -4.37 7.18 -0.80
C ASN A 27 -3.24 8.15 -1.08
N GLU A 28 -2.11 8.00 -0.39
CA GLU A 28 -0.81 8.66 -0.64
C GLU A 28 -0.84 10.18 -0.84
N ASN A 29 -1.81 10.86 -0.23
CA ASN A 29 -2.02 12.29 -0.44
C ASN A 29 -1.37 13.17 0.63
N THR A 30 -0.49 12.64 1.49
CA THR A 30 0.36 13.44 2.40
C THR A 30 1.84 13.44 1.99
N ALA A 31 2.23 12.55 1.08
CA ALA A 31 3.59 12.46 0.60
C ALA A 31 4.06 13.73 -0.11
N HIS A 32 5.33 14.08 0.05
CA HIS A 32 5.86 15.36 -0.44
C HIS A 32 5.85 15.50 -1.97
N TRP A 33 5.85 14.38 -2.69
CA TRP A 33 5.82 14.29 -4.15
C TRP A 33 4.40 14.29 -4.72
N HIS A 34 3.36 14.10 -3.90
CA HIS A 34 1.99 14.00 -4.39
C HIS A 34 1.48 15.39 -4.86
N PRO A 35 0.90 15.50 -6.07
CA PRO A 35 0.49 16.80 -6.63
C PRO A 35 -0.75 17.39 -5.94
N ASN A 36 -1.63 16.53 -5.40
CA ASN A 36 -2.88 16.92 -4.75
C ASN A 36 -2.83 16.62 -3.26
N LYS A 37 -1.99 17.35 -2.52
CA LYS A 37 -1.80 17.08 -1.08
C LYS A 37 -3.04 17.41 -0.27
N MET A 38 -3.23 16.64 0.79
CA MET A 38 -4.24 16.86 1.82
C MET A 38 -3.54 17.08 3.16
N SER A 39 -4.04 18.03 3.94
CA SER A 39 -3.49 18.24 5.28
C SER A 39 -3.95 17.10 6.22
N PRO A 40 -3.12 16.70 7.21
CA PRO A 40 -3.53 15.71 8.21
C PRO A 40 -4.84 16.08 8.94
N GLU A 41 -5.11 17.37 9.16
CA GLU A 41 -6.35 17.84 9.79
C GLU A 41 -7.57 17.53 8.92
N THR A 42 -7.46 17.72 7.60
CA THR A 42 -8.54 17.37 6.67
C THR A 42 -8.80 15.86 6.65
N LEU A 43 -7.75 15.04 6.75
CA LEU A 43 -7.88 13.58 6.87
C LEU A 43 -8.56 13.19 8.18
N VAL A 44 -8.23 13.85 9.29
CA VAL A 44 -8.93 13.66 10.58
C VAL A 44 -10.42 13.97 10.44
N GLU A 45 -10.77 15.08 9.79
CA GLU A 45 -12.17 15.43 9.50
C GLU A 45 -12.87 14.37 8.65
N HIS A 46 -12.20 13.85 7.61
CA HIS A 46 -12.74 12.75 6.79
C HIS A 46 -12.96 11.47 7.58
N ALA A 47 -12.02 11.09 8.46
CA ALA A 47 -12.14 9.90 9.31
C ALA A 47 -13.31 10.03 10.29
N VAL A 48 -13.42 11.16 10.99
CA VAL A 48 -14.54 11.44 11.91
C VAL A 48 -15.87 11.45 11.15
N TYR A 49 -15.89 12.05 9.95
CA TYR A 49 -17.08 12.07 9.12
C TYR A 49 -17.51 10.66 8.70
N LEU A 50 -16.62 9.81 8.18
CA LEU A 50 -16.97 8.44 7.81
C LEU A 50 -17.42 7.60 9.01
N LYS A 51 -16.81 7.77 10.17
CA LYS A 51 -17.25 7.10 11.41
C LYS A 51 -18.67 7.46 11.82
N SER A 52 -19.18 8.63 11.42
CA SER A 52 -20.59 8.99 11.63
C SER A 52 -21.55 8.31 10.63
N LYS A 53 -21.03 7.66 9.59
CA LYS A 53 -21.81 7.11 8.46
C LYS A 53 -21.74 5.59 8.36
N THR A 54 -20.72 4.95 8.92
CA THR A 54 -20.53 3.49 8.88
C THR A 54 -19.83 3.01 10.14
N ASP A 55 -20.13 1.78 10.55
CA ASP A 55 -19.47 1.09 11.66
C ASP A 55 -18.27 0.23 11.19
N LEU A 56 -17.98 0.23 9.90
CA LEU A 56 -16.83 -0.49 9.34
C LEU A 56 -15.51 0.20 9.74
N PRO A 57 -14.43 -0.58 9.95
CA PRO A 57 -13.11 -0.02 10.27
C PRO A 57 -12.63 1.01 9.24
N ILE A 58 -12.13 2.14 9.71
CA ILE A 58 -11.61 3.24 8.91
C ILE A 58 -10.08 3.29 8.98
N THR A 59 -9.43 3.56 7.85
CA THR A 59 -7.98 3.73 7.74
C THR A 59 -7.61 4.84 6.76
N PHE A 60 -6.31 5.03 6.56
CA PHE A 60 -5.71 5.86 5.52
C PHE A 60 -4.51 5.11 4.91
N CYS A 61 -4.48 4.97 3.59
CA CYS A 61 -3.44 4.24 2.88
C CYS A 61 -2.29 5.20 2.52
N GLU A 62 -1.11 4.97 3.07
CA GLU A 62 0.01 5.91 2.95
C GLU A 62 1.37 5.23 3.19
N GLY A 63 2.44 5.85 2.70
CA GLY A 63 3.81 5.41 2.95
C GLY A 63 4.12 5.26 4.45
N ALA A 64 4.88 4.22 4.79
CA ALA A 64 5.26 3.96 6.18
C ALA A 64 6.03 5.16 6.79
N TYR A 65 6.86 5.83 6.00
CA TYR A 65 7.59 7.03 6.43
C TYR A 65 6.64 8.19 6.77
N GLU A 66 5.70 8.49 5.88
CA GLU A 66 4.70 9.53 6.05
C GLU A 66 3.83 9.28 7.28
N TRP A 67 3.39 8.03 7.50
CA TRP A 67 2.71 7.64 8.73
C TRP A 67 3.50 8.01 9.98
N ARG A 68 4.79 7.63 10.06
CA ARG A 68 5.63 7.91 11.24
C ARG A 68 5.91 9.40 11.45
N ASN A 69 5.98 10.18 10.38
CA ASN A 69 6.35 11.61 10.47
C ASN A 69 5.15 12.56 10.59
N GLN A 70 3.98 12.17 10.08
CA GLN A 70 2.83 13.08 9.92
C GLN A 70 1.52 12.49 10.46
N GLY A 71 1.47 11.18 10.75
CA GLY A 71 0.24 10.45 11.04
C GLY A 71 -0.23 10.44 12.50
N ALA A 72 0.47 11.12 13.44
CA ALA A 72 0.19 10.99 14.88
C ALA A 72 -1.23 11.39 15.29
N GLU A 73 -1.74 12.52 14.79
CA GLU A 73 -3.12 12.95 15.08
C GLU A 73 -4.15 12.07 14.36
N LEU A 74 -3.86 11.66 13.13
CA LEU A 74 -4.74 10.80 12.34
C LEU A 74 -4.88 9.40 12.97
N ALA A 75 -3.79 8.85 13.49
CA ALA A 75 -3.76 7.56 14.18
C ALA A 75 -4.74 7.49 15.35
N LYS A 76 -5.02 8.62 16.01
CA LYS A 76 -5.99 8.67 17.12
C LYS A 76 -7.42 8.37 16.68
N VAL A 77 -7.77 8.74 15.44
CA VAL A 77 -9.15 8.66 14.93
C VAL A 77 -9.40 7.50 13.97
N VAL A 78 -8.38 6.94 13.32
CA VAL A 78 -8.51 5.72 12.49
C VAL A 78 -8.48 4.44 13.35
N ASP A 79 -8.99 3.33 12.81
CA ASP A 79 -9.07 2.06 13.52
C ASP A 79 -7.80 1.21 13.38
N PHE A 80 -7.06 1.37 12.27
CA PHE A 80 -5.79 0.71 12.00
C PHE A 80 -4.91 1.53 11.05
N ILE A 81 -3.62 1.23 11.04
CA ILE A 81 -2.60 1.87 10.21
C ILE A 81 -2.37 1.02 8.97
N SER A 82 -2.47 1.63 7.79
CA SER A 82 -2.27 0.98 6.50
C SER A 82 -1.03 1.55 5.83
N ILE A 83 0.05 0.77 5.79
CA ILE A 83 1.34 1.23 5.27
C ILE A 83 1.62 0.73 3.86
N HIS A 84 2.28 1.58 3.09
CA HIS A 84 2.90 1.24 1.81
C HIS A 84 4.40 1.19 1.97
N VAL A 85 5.04 0.16 1.40
CA VAL A 85 6.50 0.04 1.39
C VAL A 85 6.99 -0.51 0.06
N TYR A 86 7.82 0.28 -0.61
CA TYR A 86 8.44 -0.06 -1.89
C TYR A 86 9.95 0.22 -1.86
N PRO A 87 10.79 -0.79 -1.56
CA PRO A 87 12.24 -0.59 -1.44
C PRO A 87 12.89 -0.08 -2.74
N LEU A 88 12.41 -0.52 -3.91
CA LEU A 88 12.94 -0.07 -5.21
C LEU A 88 12.73 1.42 -5.47
N TRP A 89 11.59 2.00 -5.06
CA TRP A 89 11.38 3.45 -5.11
C TRP A 89 12.38 4.22 -4.23
N GLN A 90 12.94 3.57 -3.21
CA GLN A 90 13.98 4.10 -2.33
C GLN A 90 15.40 3.77 -2.84
N ARG A 91 15.52 3.20 -4.05
CA ARG A 91 16.78 2.71 -4.67
C ARG A 91 17.54 1.71 -3.79
N VAL A 92 16.80 0.91 -3.03
CA VAL A 92 17.35 -0.14 -2.17
C VAL A 92 17.46 -1.44 -2.98
N PRO A 93 18.66 -2.06 -3.08
CA PRO A 93 18.83 -3.28 -3.84
C PRO A 93 18.09 -4.46 -3.19
N TYR A 94 17.79 -5.50 -3.97
CA TYR A 94 17.05 -6.67 -3.51
C TYR A 94 17.65 -7.28 -2.23
N SER A 95 18.98 -7.36 -2.16
CA SER A 95 19.71 -7.93 -1.01
C SER A 95 19.37 -7.32 0.36
N GLN A 96 18.83 -6.09 0.40
CA GLN A 96 18.46 -5.37 1.62
C GLN A 96 16.95 -5.11 1.72
N SER A 97 16.20 -5.42 0.66
CA SER A 97 14.79 -5.02 0.50
C SER A 97 13.84 -5.65 1.53
N VAL A 98 14.01 -6.94 1.81
CA VAL A 98 13.17 -7.70 2.76
C VAL A 98 13.39 -7.15 4.17
N GLU A 99 14.64 -6.98 4.58
CA GLU A 99 14.98 -6.42 5.90
C GLU A 99 14.42 -5.00 6.06
N LEU A 100 14.60 -4.14 5.06
CA LEU A 100 14.04 -2.78 5.08
C LEU A 100 12.52 -2.80 5.23
N THR A 101 11.83 -3.68 4.50
CA THR A 101 10.36 -3.77 4.54
C THR A 101 9.87 -4.18 5.93
N ILE A 102 10.53 -5.17 6.53
CA ILE A 102 10.23 -5.66 7.88
C ILE A 102 10.54 -4.57 8.93
N ASN A 103 11.66 -3.86 8.79
CA ASN A 103 12.04 -2.79 9.70
C ASN A 103 11.04 -1.62 9.65
N GLN A 104 10.58 -1.22 8.46
CA GLN A 104 9.55 -0.18 8.31
C GLN A 104 8.25 -0.55 9.04
N TYR A 105 7.86 -1.83 9.02
CA TYR A 105 6.73 -2.32 9.81
C TYR A 105 6.98 -2.20 11.31
N HIS A 106 8.12 -2.67 11.81
CA HIS A 106 8.42 -2.62 13.25
C HIS A 106 8.56 -1.20 13.77
N GLU A 107 9.18 -0.30 13.01
CA GLU A 107 9.25 1.13 13.34
C GLU A 107 7.85 1.74 13.41
N THR A 108 6.98 1.41 12.45
CA THR A 108 5.59 1.91 12.45
C THR A 108 4.80 1.36 13.63
N LYS A 109 4.94 0.06 13.92
CA LYS A 109 4.30 -0.57 15.08
C LYS A 109 4.80 0.00 16.40
N THR A 110 6.07 0.40 16.47
CA THR A 110 6.64 1.08 17.64
C THR A 110 6.10 2.50 17.80
N ALA A 111 5.91 3.23 16.71
CA ALA A 111 5.30 4.55 16.73
C ALA A 111 3.80 4.52 17.11
N PHE A 112 3.09 3.45 16.75
CA PHE A 112 1.66 3.27 16.98
C PHE A 112 1.35 1.94 17.70
N PRO A 113 1.79 1.76 18.96
CA PRO A 113 1.74 0.47 19.65
C PRO A 113 0.31 -0.07 19.81
N ASP A 114 -0.67 0.82 20.01
CA ASP A 114 -2.07 0.47 20.26
C ASP A 114 -2.90 0.24 18.99
N LYS A 115 -2.30 0.38 17.80
CA LYS A 115 -3.00 0.20 16.52
C LYS A 115 -2.53 -1.06 15.80
N PRO A 116 -3.43 -1.84 15.19
CA PRO A 116 -3.03 -2.81 14.18
C PRO A 116 -2.32 -2.07 13.04
N VAL A 117 -1.26 -2.68 12.51
CA VAL A 117 -0.53 -2.19 11.33
C VAL A 117 -0.63 -3.28 10.27
N ILE A 118 -1.04 -2.90 9.06
CA ILE A 118 -1.13 -3.81 7.92
C ILE A 118 -0.42 -3.18 6.71
N PHE A 119 -0.01 -4.00 5.76
CA PHE A 119 0.46 -3.52 4.46
C PHE A 119 -0.72 -3.49 3.50
N THR A 120 -1.17 -2.31 3.09
CA THR A 120 -2.15 -2.19 2.00
C THR A 120 -1.49 -2.19 0.64
N GLU A 121 -0.19 -1.90 0.58
CA GLU A 121 0.61 -2.06 -0.62
C GLU A 121 2.04 -2.46 -0.28
N PHE A 122 2.54 -3.47 -0.99
CA PHE A 122 3.95 -3.83 -1.08
C PHE A 122 4.15 -4.63 -2.35
N GLY A 123 5.34 -4.60 -2.94
CA GLY A 123 5.61 -5.34 -4.16
C GLY A 123 7.02 -5.15 -4.68
N TRP A 124 7.28 -5.77 -5.81
CA TRP A 124 8.54 -5.65 -6.55
C TRP A 124 8.23 -5.63 -8.04
N THR A 125 8.65 -4.58 -8.75
CA THR A 125 8.39 -4.46 -10.18
C THR A 125 9.36 -5.31 -10.99
N THR A 126 8.88 -5.79 -12.14
CA THR A 126 9.63 -6.69 -13.03
C THR A 126 10.35 -5.94 -14.16
N SER A 127 10.07 -4.65 -14.32
CA SER A 127 10.75 -3.76 -15.26
C SER A 127 10.76 -2.34 -14.72
N ALA A 128 11.74 -1.52 -15.09
CA ALA A 128 11.74 -0.10 -14.78
C ALA A 128 12.59 0.70 -15.77
N THR A 129 12.53 2.02 -15.63
CA THR A 129 13.41 2.99 -16.27
C THR A 129 14.39 3.60 -15.25
N GLU A 130 15.16 4.61 -15.63
CA GLU A 130 16.24 5.23 -14.85
C GLU A 130 15.84 5.81 -13.46
N ASN A 131 14.53 5.93 -13.23
CA ASN A 131 13.98 6.34 -11.93
C ASN A 131 14.23 5.29 -10.83
N MET A 132 14.50 4.04 -11.20
CA MET A 132 14.92 2.94 -10.32
C MET A 132 16.24 2.32 -10.79
N ASP A 133 16.76 1.35 -10.04
CA ASP A 133 17.83 0.49 -10.53
C ASP A 133 17.24 -0.62 -11.42
N ILE A 134 17.40 -0.47 -12.73
CA ILE A 134 16.90 -1.42 -13.74
C ILE A 134 17.53 -2.81 -13.59
N THR A 135 18.70 -2.93 -12.96
CA THR A 135 19.36 -4.22 -12.76
C THR A 135 18.73 -5.03 -11.63
N GLU A 136 17.96 -4.37 -10.78
CA GLU A 136 17.21 -4.94 -9.66
C GLU A 136 15.75 -5.24 -10.03
N THR A 137 15.35 -5.06 -11.30
CA THR A 137 13.99 -5.34 -11.77
C THR A 137 13.95 -6.52 -12.72
N ASN A 138 13.40 -7.64 -12.25
CA ASN A 138 13.09 -8.82 -13.07
C ASN A 138 12.13 -9.75 -12.29
N GLU A 139 11.58 -10.75 -12.99
CA GLU A 139 10.61 -11.70 -12.43
C GLU A 139 11.20 -12.62 -11.35
N ASP A 140 12.48 -13.00 -11.43
CA ASP A 140 13.13 -13.85 -10.42
C ASP A 140 13.26 -13.10 -9.08
N LEU A 141 13.64 -11.82 -9.12
CA LEU A 141 13.72 -10.96 -7.94
C LEU A 141 12.34 -10.66 -7.37
N GLN A 142 11.33 -10.42 -8.23
CA GLN A 142 9.95 -10.28 -7.76
C GLN A 142 9.51 -11.52 -7.00
N LYS A 143 9.70 -12.71 -7.58
CA LYS A 143 9.36 -13.98 -6.94
C LYS A 143 10.09 -14.15 -5.60
N ALA A 144 11.39 -13.91 -5.58
CA ALA A 144 12.20 -14.12 -4.38
C ALA A 144 11.87 -13.11 -3.25
N TYR A 145 11.50 -11.88 -3.59
CA TYR A 145 11.02 -10.88 -2.63
C TYR A 145 9.65 -11.28 -2.06
N LEU A 146 8.69 -11.63 -2.93
CA LEU A 146 7.34 -12.01 -2.51
C LEU A 146 7.35 -13.31 -1.67
N ASP A 147 8.14 -14.31 -2.04
CA ASP A 147 8.26 -15.55 -1.24
C ASP A 147 8.73 -15.27 0.20
N GLN A 148 9.72 -14.40 0.37
CA GLN A 148 10.23 -14.04 1.69
C GLN A 148 9.23 -13.20 2.48
N MET A 149 8.62 -12.20 1.85
CA MET A 149 7.63 -11.34 2.52
C MET A 149 6.38 -12.11 2.93
N ILE A 150 5.89 -13.03 2.09
CA ILE A 150 4.72 -13.87 2.41
C ILE A 150 5.06 -14.89 3.50
N ALA A 151 6.26 -15.49 3.48
CA ALA A 151 6.70 -16.35 4.58
C ALA A 151 6.78 -15.59 5.90
N TRP A 152 7.33 -14.37 5.88
CA TRP A 152 7.38 -13.50 7.06
C TRP A 152 5.98 -13.10 7.54
N SER A 153 5.09 -12.71 6.62
CA SER A 153 3.69 -12.36 6.90
C SER A 153 2.96 -13.49 7.63
N LYS A 154 3.01 -14.72 7.09
CA LYS A 154 2.39 -15.91 7.69
C LYS A 154 2.94 -16.19 9.09
N LYS A 155 4.26 -16.09 9.27
CA LYS A 155 4.91 -16.35 10.56
C LYS A 155 4.54 -15.33 11.64
N ASN A 156 4.33 -14.07 11.26
CA ASN A 156 4.08 -12.95 12.18
C ASN A 156 2.61 -12.52 12.21
N GLU A 157 1.73 -13.22 11.51
CA GLU A 157 0.29 -12.94 11.40
C GLU A 157 -0.02 -11.50 10.96
N VAL A 158 0.81 -10.97 10.06
CA VAL A 158 0.68 -9.60 9.52
C VAL A 158 -0.10 -9.63 8.22
N THR A 159 -1.22 -8.92 8.15
CA THR A 159 -2.02 -8.80 6.92
C THR A 159 -1.28 -7.95 5.89
N MET A 160 -1.19 -8.46 4.66
CA MET A 160 -0.49 -7.81 3.55
C MET A 160 -1.26 -7.97 2.24
N PHE A 161 -1.34 -6.89 1.47
CA PHE A 161 -1.94 -6.85 0.13
C PHE A 161 -0.84 -6.61 -0.91
N ILE A 162 -0.63 -7.58 -1.80
CA ILE A 162 0.38 -7.50 -2.86
C ILE A 162 -0.08 -6.47 -3.89
N PHE A 163 0.81 -5.56 -4.24
CA PHE A 163 0.70 -4.70 -5.40
C PHE A 163 1.55 -5.29 -6.53
N GLU A 164 0.95 -5.92 -7.56
CA GLU A 164 -0.50 -6.03 -7.81
C GLU A 164 -0.89 -7.32 -8.55
N ALA A 165 -2.19 -7.48 -8.83
CA ALA A 165 -2.68 -8.67 -9.50
C ALA A 165 -2.20 -8.77 -10.96
N PHE A 166 -2.37 -7.72 -11.76
CA PHE A 166 -2.07 -7.71 -13.19
C PHE A 166 -1.21 -6.52 -13.54
N ASP A 167 -0.33 -6.68 -14.52
CA ASP A 167 0.33 -5.54 -15.15
C ASP A 167 -0.70 -4.56 -15.74
N GLU A 168 -0.51 -3.26 -15.50
CA GLU A 168 -1.45 -2.21 -15.89
C GLU A 168 -0.79 -1.20 -16.86
N PRO A 169 -0.84 -1.42 -18.20
CA PRO A 169 -0.14 -0.60 -19.20
C PRO A 169 -0.57 0.85 -19.27
N TRP A 170 -1.70 1.20 -18.65
CA TRP A 170 -2.25 2.54 -18.62
C TRP A 170 -1.61 3.44 -17.54
N LYS A 171 -0.91 2.88 -16.54
CA LYS A 171 -0.28 3.64 -15.46
C LYS A 171 1.02 4.33 -15.89
N GLY A 172 1.33 5.48 -15.30
CA GLY A 172 2.54 6.24 -15.61
C GLY A 172 2.48 6.98 -16.95
N GLY A 173 3.63 7.15 -17.58
CA GLY A 173 3.85 7.80 -18.86
C GLY A 173 3.71 6.87 -20.06
N THR A 174 4.27 7.32 -21.19
CA THR A 174 4.17 6.63 -22.48
C THR A 174 5.22 5.54 -22.68
N ASN A 175 6.26 5.47 -21.84
CA ASN A 175 7.30 4.49 -22.02
C ASN A 175 6.81 3.12 -21.52
N PRO A 176 6.82 2.08 -22.38
CA PRO A 176 6.30 0.76 -22.01
C PRO A 176 7.11 0.06 -20.93
N LEU A 177 8.33 0.50 -20.61
CA LEU A 177 9.22 -0.09 -19.59
C LEU A 177 9.13 0.60 -18.22
N GLU A 178 8.23 1.57 -18.03
CA GLU A 178 8.07 2.23 -16.73
C GLU A 178 7.58 1.26 -15.65
N ALA A 179 8.16 1.37 -14.45
CA ALA A 179 7.89 0.49 -13.31
C ALA A 179 6.40 0.28 -13.01
N GLU A 180 5.64 1.37 -13.11
CA GLU A 180 4.19 1.42 -12.88
C GLU A 180 3.39 0.42 -13.72
N LYS A 181 3.92 -0.05 -14.86
CA LYS A 181 3.24 -0.99 -15.75
C LYS A 181 3.56 -2.46 -15.45
N HIS A 182 4.47 -2.76 -14.52
CA HIS A 182 5.13 -4.07 -14.40
C HIS A 182 5.14 -4.67 -12.98
N TRP A 183 4.21 -4.25 -12.12
CA TRP A 183 4.05 -4.73 -10.74
C TRP A 183 3.24 -6.03 -10.62
N GLY A 184 2.54 -6.44 -11.67
CA GLY A 184 1.64 -7.58 -11.65
C GLY A 184 2.35 -8.89 -11.34
N ILE A 185 1.67 -9.78 -10.61
CA ILE A 185 2.00 -11.21 -10.51
C ILE A 185 1.46 -12.01 -11.72
N TYR A 186 0.57 -11.40 -12.50
CA TYR A 186 0.16 -11.82 -13.84
C TYR A 186 0.49 -10.72 -14.84
N ASP A 187 0.79 -11.10 -16.08
CA ASP A 187 0.91 -10.16 -17.19
C ASP A 187 -0.47 -9.64 -17.67
N VAL A 188 -0.43 -8.76 -18.68
CA VAL A 188 -1.63 -8.14 -19.28
C VAL A 188 -2.59 -9.14 -19.92
N ASP A 189 -2.07 -10.28 -20.36
CA ASP A 189 -2.80 -11.37 -20.99
C ASP A 189 -3.27 -12.42 -19.96
N ARG A 190 -3.03 -12.14 -18.66
CA ARG A 190 -3.36 -12.99 -17.51
C ARG A 190 -2.55 -14.29 -17.45
N ASN A 191 -1.41 -14.34 -18.14
CA ASN A 191 -0.44 -15.39 -17.90
C ASN A 191 0.26 -15.13 -16.57
N ALA A 192 0.46 -16.20 -15.81
CA ALA A 192 1.15 -16.11 -14.55
C ALA A 192 2.63 -15.77 -14.75
N LYS A 193 3.14 -14.82 -13.95
CA LYS A 193 4.58 -14.67 -13.73
C LYS A 193 5.10 -15.75 -12.77
N PRO A 194 6.41 -15.90 -12.57
CA PRO A 194 7.00 -16.98 -11.78
C PRO A 194 6.50 -17.11 -10.33
N TRP A 195 5.97 -16.03 -9.73
CA TRP A 195 5.31 -16.09 -8.43
C TRP A 195 3.80 -16.40 -8.58
N ILE A 196 3.39 -17.61 -8.19
CA ILE A 196 1.98 -18.07 -8.30
C ILE A 196 1.30 -18.34 -6.95
N GLY A 197 1.85 -17.78 -5.86
CA GLY A 197 1.43 -18.08 -4.50
C GLY A 197 1.83 -19.49 -4.05
N GLN A 198 2.04 -19.66 -2.75
CA GLN A 198 2.20 -21.00 -2.18
C GLN A 198 0.81 -21.64 -2.07
N GLN A 199 0.55 -22.69 -2.87
CA GLN A 199 -0.56 -23.62 -2.64
C GLN A 199 -0.40 -24.34 -1.30
#